data_AF-A0A920A7Y9-F1
#
_entry.id   AF-A0A920A7Y9-F1
#
_cell.length_a   1.000
_cell.length_b   1.000
_cell.length_c   1.000
_cell.angle_alpha   90.00
_cell.angle_beta   90.00
_cell.angle_gamma   90.00
#
_symmetry.space_group_name_H-M   'P 1'
#
loop_
_entity.id
_entity.type
_entity.pdbx_description
1 polymer ?
#
loop_
_entity_poly.entity_id
_entity_poly.type
_entity_poly.pdbx_seq_one_letter_code
_entity_poly.pdbx_strand_id
1 'polypeptide(L)'
;MKTVFALIYIVFLTSCTSVSITDRKQLMILGDDVIYPEAFKAYKDFKSKTKLIESGKEIDQINKVTSNLKTAIKNYYKSKGQKDPTSNFAWEVVLSG
;
A
#
# COMPACT_ATOMS: atom_id res chain seq x y z
N MET A 1 -29.32 -16.85 19.28
CA MET A 1 -27.96 -16.83 19.89
C MET A 1 -27.01 -17.82 19.24
N LYS A 2 -27.32 -19.13 19.15
CA LYS A 2 -26.43 -20.14 18.54
C LYS A 2 -26.02 -19.84 17.09
N THR A 3 -26.94 -19.29 16.28
CA THR A 3 -26.70 -18.90 14.88
C THR A 3 -25.75 -17.71 14.73
N VAL A 4 -25.76 -16.76 15.68
CA VAL A 4 -24.86 -15.59 15.70
C VAL A 4 -23.43 -16.03 16.00
N PHE A 5 -23.24 -16.92 16.98
CA PHE A 5 -21.92 -17.50 17.28
C PHE A 5 -21.35 -18.30 16.11
N ALA A 6 -22.21 -19.03 15.37
CA ALA A 6 -21.79 -19.75 14.16
C ALA A 6 -21.36 -18.80 13.03
N LEU A 7 -22.08 -17.69 12.81
CA LEU A 7 -21.72 -16.65 11.83
C LEU A 7 -20.40 -15.96 12.17
N ILE A 8 -20.19 -15.64 13.45
CA ILE A 8 -18.91 -15.07 13.93
C ILE A 8 -17.76 -16.04 13.64
N TYR A 9 -17.95 -17.33 13.93
CA TYR A 9 -16.92 -18.35 13.70
C TYR A 9 -16.55 -18.50 12.21
N ILE A 10 -17.54 -18.39 11.31
CA ILE A 10 -17.31 -18.42 9.86
C ILE A 10 -16.49 -17.21 9.37
N VAL A 11 -16.78 -16.01 9.88
CA VAL A 11 -16.03 -14.79 9.52
C VAL A 11 -14.56 -14.87 9.95
N PHE A 12 -14.28 -15.46 11.12
CA PHE A 12 -12.90 -15.65 11.59
C PHE A 12 -12.09 -16.60 10.69
N LEU A 13 -12.72 -17.63 10.12
CA LEU A 13 -12.05 -18.58 9.23
C LEU A 13 -11.71 -17.98 7.85
N THR A 14 -12.51 -17.06 7.33
CA THR A 14 -12.26 -16.43 6.01
C THR A 14 -11.27 -15.28 6.04
N SER A 15 -10.85 -14.82 7.22
CA SER A 15 -10.04 -13.59 7.39
C SER A 15 -8.52 -13.82 7.27
N CYS A 16 -8.07 -15.07 7.05
CA CYS A 16 -6.66 -15.42 6.93
C CYS A 16 -6.19 -15.28 5.47
N THR A 17 -5.35 -14.27 5.19
CA THR A 17 -4.82 -13.99 3.83
C THR A 17 -3.28 -14.08 3.84
N SER A 18 -2.66 -14.25 2.66
CA SER A 18 -1.19 -14.26 2.49
C SER A 18 -0.71 -13.09 1.65
N VAL A 19 0.43 -12.52 2.03
CA VAL A 19 1.11 -11.46 1.29
C VAL A 19 1.81 -12.01 0.05
N SER A 20 1.64 -11.35 -1.10
CA SER A 20 2.08 -11.76 -2.45
C SER A 20 3.60 -11.88 -2.68
N ILE A 21 4.44 -11.63 -1.67
CA ILE A 21 5.92 -11.73 -1.75
C ILE A 21 6.48 -12.60 -0.63
N THR A 22 6.01 -12.37 0.60
CA THR A 22 6.61 -12.98 1.79
C THR A 22 5.86 -14.23 2.25
N ASP A 23 4.73 -14.57 1.62
CA ASP A 23 3.80 -15.62 2.02
C ASP A 23 3.33 -15.53 3.49
N ARG A 24 3.61 -14.39 4.14
CA ARG A 24 3.26 -14.15 5.53
C ARG A 24 1.75 -14.18 5.65
N LYS A 25 1.25 -15.05 6.53
CA LYS A 25 -0.17 -15.09 6.90
C LYS A 25 -0.49 -13.88 7.76
N GLN A 26 -1.50 -13.11 7.37
CA GLN A 26 -1.99 -11.98 8.13
C GLN A 26 -3.52 -12.04 8.22
N LEU A 27 -4.03 -11.60 9.37
CA LEU A 27 -5.45 -11.38 9.56
C LEU A 27 -5.82 -10.06 8.87
N MET A 28 -6.67 -10.12 7.85
CA MET A 28 -7.12 -8.95 7.12
C MET A 28 -8.61 -8.73 7.41
N ILE A 29 -8.88 -7.81 8.34
CA ILE A 29 -10.25 -7.51 8.80
C ILE A 29 -10.91 -6.47 7.90
N LEU A 30 -10.14 -5.53 7.36
CA LEU A 30 -10.61 -4.45 6.49
C LEU A 30 -10.00 -4.60 5.10
N GLY A 31 -10.82 -4.39 4.08
CA GLY A 31 -10.41 -4.39 2.67
C GLY A 31 -9.73 -3.09 2.26
N ASP A 32 -9.04 -3.15 1.13
CA ASP A 32 -8.37 -1.99 0.51
C ASP A 32 -9.35 -0.85 0.18
N ASP A 33 -10.61 -1.19 -0.11
CA ASP A 33 -11.71 -0.25 -0.37
C ASP A 33 -12.03 0.64 0.84
N VAL A 34 -11.77 0.16 2.05
CA VAL A 34 -11.93 0.93 3.30
C VAL A 34 -10.62 1.61 3.69
N ILE A 35 -9.49 0.90 3.55
CA ILE A 35 -8.19 1.40 4.00
C ILE A 35 -7.66 2.53 3.12
N TYR A 36 -7.78 2.42 1.79
CA TYR A 36 -7.18 3.41 0.88
C TYR A 36 -7.81 4.80 0.96
N PRO A 37 -9.14 4.99 0.99
CA PRO A 37 -9.73 6.32 1.12
C PRO A 37 -9.27 7.05 2.38
N GLU A 38 -9.22 6.35 3.51
CA GLU A 38 -8.74 6.92 4.78
C GLU A 38 -7.23 7.22 4.73
N ALA A 39 -6.43 6.35 4.12
CA ALA A 39 -5.01 6.61 3.92
C ALA A 39 -4.77 7.85 3.03
N PHE A 40 -5.51 8.00 1.93
CA PHE A 40 -5.41 9.17 1.05
C PHE A 40 -5.84 10.46 1.74
N LYS A 41 -6.91 10.40 2.54
CA LYS A 41 -7.36 11.53 3.35
C LYS A 41 -6.29 11.96 4.36
N ALA A 42 -5.77 11.01 5.14
CA ALA A 42 -4.72 11.27 6.12
C ALA A 42 -3.45 11.83 5.46
N TYR A 43 -3.07 11.31 4.28
CA TYR A 43 -1.92 11.79 3.52
C TYR A 43 -2.13 13.23 3.01
N LYS A 44 -3.32 13.55 2.48
CA LYS A 44 -3.67 14.90 2.05
C LYS A 44 -3.62 15.89 3.23
N ASP A 45 -4.16 15.49 4.38
CA ASP A 45 -4.15 16.30 5.60
C ASP A 45 -2.71 16.56 6.07
N PHE A 46 -1.85 15.53 6.06
CA PHE A 46 -0.42 15.68 6.36
C PHE A 46 0.27 16.69 5.43
N LYS A 47 0.07 16.56 4.12
CA LYS A 47 0.65 17.47 3.12
C LYS A 47 0.23 18.92 3.34
N SER A 48 -1.04 19.16 3.65
CA SER A 48 -1.55 20.53 3.85
C SER A 48 -0.98 21.24 5.08
N LYS A 49 -0.50 20.48 6.07
CA LYS A 49 0.03 21.00 7.34
C LYS A 49 1.56 21.11 7.35
N THR A 50 2.22 20.64 6.31
CA THR A 50 3.68 20.50 6.29
C THR A 50 4.28 21.40 5.22
N LYS A 51 5.40 22.05 5.53
CA LYS A 51 6.16 22.81 4.53
C LYS A 51 6.88 21.83 3.60
N LEU A 52 6.55 21.89 2.32
CA LEU A 52 7.12 21.00 1.31
C LEU A 52 8.30 21.66 0.59
N ILE A 53 9.35 20.88 0.36
CA ILE A 53 10.46 21.25 -0.50
C ILE A 53 10.11 20.78 -1.91
N GLU A 54 9.83 21.74 -2.80
CA GLU A 54 9.39 21.46 -4.18
C GLU A 54 10.55 21.39 -5.19
N SER A 55 11.74 21.88 -4.83
CA SER A 55 12.91 21.86 -5.72
C SER A 55 14.22 21.71 -4.94
N GLY A 56 15.23 21.14 -5.58
CA GLY A 56 16.56 20.96 -5.02
C GLY A 56 17.12 19.56 -5.24
N LYS A 57 18.42 19.42 -4.99
CA LYS A 57 19.15 18.16 -5.23
C LYS A 57 18.58 16.98 -4.44
N GLU A 58 18.07 17.22 -3.24
CA GLU A 58 17.53 16.18 -2.36
C GLU A 58 16.22 15.60 -2.91
N ILE A 59 15.27 16.46 -3.30
CA ILE A 59 14.01 15.98 -3.90
C ILE A 59 14.26 15.28 -5.25
N ASP A 60 15.23 15.76 -6.04
CA ASP A 60 15.65 15.10 -7.29
C ASP A 60 16.23 13.70 -7.04
N GLN A 61 17.06 13.56 -6.00
CA GLN A 61 17.61 12.26 -5.61
C GLN A 61 16.53 11.29 -5.14
N ILE A 62 15.60 11.77 -4.31
CA ILE A 62 14.45 10.98 -3.85
C ILE A 62 13.62 10.50 -5.05
N ASN A 63 13.27 11.40 -5.97
CA ASN A 63 12.53 11.06 -7.18
C ASN A 63 13.25 10.02 -8.03
N LYS A 64 14.58 10.14 -8.18
CA LYS A 64 15.41 9.16 -8.90
C LYS A 64 15.36 7.78 -8.24
N VAL A 65 15.54 7.71 -6.92
CA VAL A 65 15.47 6.44 -6.17
C VAL A 65 14.07 5.82 -6.28
N THR A 66 13.02 6.62 -6.13
CA THR A 66 11.63 6.17 -6.28
C THR A 66 11.37 5.61 -7.69
N SER A 67 11.88 6.26 -8.74
CA SER A 67 11.76 5.77 -10.12
C SER A 67 12.47 4.42 -10.33
N ASN A 68 13.67 4.28 -9.78
CA ASN A 68 14.42 3.03 -9.82
C ASN A 68 13.69 1.90 -9.08
N LEU A 69 13.09 2.20 -7.91
CA LEU A 69 12.31 1.24 -7.14
C LEU A 69 11.07 0.75 -7.92
N LYS A 70 10.28 1.67 -8.48
CA LYS A 70 9.12 1.34 -9.33
C LYS A 70 9.51 0.41 -10.48
N THR A 71 10.62 0.73 -11.14
CA THR A 71 11.14 -0.06 -12.26
C THR A 71 11.59 -1.45 -11.81
N ALA A 72 12.29 -1.54 -10.68
CA ALA A 72 12.74 -2.81 -10.12
C ALA A 72 11.56 -3.74 -9.76
N ILE A 73 10.53 -3.21 -9.10
CA ILE A 73 9.31 -3.96 -8.75
C ILE A 73 8.63 -4.50 -10.01
N LYS A 74 8.40 -3.62 -11.00
CA LYS A 74 7.80 -4.00 -12.28
C LYS A 74 8.60 -5.09 -12.99
N ASN A 75 9.92 -4.95 -13.02
CA ASN A 75 10.81 -5.94 -13.65
C ASN A 75 10.79 -7.28 -12.91
N TYR A 76 10.75 -7.26 -11.58
CA TYR A 76 10.65 -8.47 -10.76
C TYR A 76 9.38 -9.26 -11.10
N TYR A 77 8.20 -8.64 -11.03
CA TYR A 77 6.94 -9.32 -11.34
C TYR A 77 6.84 -9.76 -12.80
N LYS A 78 7.35 -8.94 -13.73
CA LYS A 78 7.48 -9.32 -15.15
C LYS A 78 8.35 -10.57 -15.32
N SER A 79 9.49 -10.65 -14.63
CA SER A 79 10.38 -11.83 -14.71
C SER A 79 9.77 -13.10 -14.15
N LYS A 80 8.83 -12.97 -13.20
CA LYS A 80 8.07 -14.08 -12.62
C LYS A 80 6.83 -14.45 -13.43
N GLY A 81 6.52 -13.73 -14.53
CA GLY A 81 5.31 -13.93 -15.30
C GLY A 81 4.03 -13.61 -14.52
N GLN A 82 4.13 -12.82 -13.44
CA GLN A 82 3.04 -12.48 -12.55
C GLN A 82 2.56 -11.05 -12.79
N LYS A 83 1.31 -10.76 -12.43
CA LYS A 83 0.79 -9.39 -12.44
C LYS A 83 1.48 -8.56 -11.35
N ASP A 84 1.96 -7.39 -11.72
CA ASP A 84 2.49 -6.40 -10.77
C ASP A 84 1.35 -5.89 -9.88
N PRO A 85 1.37 -6.15 -8.56
CA PRO A 85 0.32 -5.70 -7.65
C PRO A 85 0.34 -4.19 -7.44
N THR A 86 1.42 -3.50 -7.82
CA THR A 86 1.59 -2.05 -7.66
C THR A 86 1.16 -1.25 -8.90
N SER A 87 0.64 -1.92 -9.95
CA SER A 87 0.29 -1.29 -11.22
C SER A 87 -0.74 -0.17 -11.09
N ASN A 88 -1.58 -0.23 -10.06
CA ASN A 88 -2.68 0.69 -9.82
C ASN A 88 -2.36 1.70 -8.70
N PHE A 89 -1.13 1.71 -8.19
CA PHE A 89 -0.76 2.56 -7.06
C PHE A 89 -0.59 4.01 -7.52
N ALA A 90 -1.22 4.94 -6.81
CA ALA A 90 -1.01 6.38 -6.96
C ALA A 90 0.28 6.80 -6.24
N TRP A 91 1.43 6.41 -6.81
CA TRP A 91 2.73 6.68 -6.20
C TRP A 91 3.02 8.17 -6.12
N GLU A 92 3.13 8.68 -4.90
CA GLU A 92 3.52 10.06 -4.62
C GLU A 92 4.61 10.10 -3.54
N VAL A 93 5.61 10.96 -3.73
CA VAL A 93 6.67 11.18 -2.75
C VAL A 93 6.85 12.68 -2.59
N VAL A 94 6.92 13.12 -1.34
CA VAL A 94 7.11 14.51 -0.96
C VAL A 94 8.28 14.61 0.01
N LEU A 95 8.99 15.72 -0.02
CA LEU A 95 10.04 16.04 0.95
C LEU A 95 9.54 17.18 1.82
N SER A 96 9.58 16.99 3.14
CA SER A 96 9.28 18.02 4.13
C SER A 96 10.58 18.61 4.68
N GLY A 97 10.57 19.90 5.02
CA GLY A 97 11.70 20.59 5.66
C GLY A 97 11.27 21.67 6.63
#